data_AF-A0A925GGL9-F1
#
_entry.id   AF-A0A925GGL9-F1
#
_cell.length_a   1.000
_cell.length_b   1.000
_cell.length_c   1.000
_cell.angle_alpha   90.00
_cell.angle_beta   90.00
_cell.angle_gamma   90.00
#
_symmetry.space_group_name_H-M   'P 1'
#
loop_
_entity.id
_entity.type
_entity.pdbx_description
1 polymer ?
#
loop_
_entity_poly.entity_id
_entity_poly.type
_entity_poly.pdbx_seq_one_letter_code
_entity_poly.pdbx_strand_id
1 'polypeptide(L)'
;MTYVPTRQQLPPGIASLADHEQQARQHLDDNAWAYFAGGAADEISLRANRSAWDALTLWPRVLRPLAGGHTRIELLGRTLA
;
A
#
# COMPACT_ATOMS: atom_id res chain seq x y z
N MET A 1 -2.46 -16.28 20.73
CA MET A 1 -1.81 -16.94 19.57
C MET A 1 -1.71 -15.93 18.45
N THR A 2 -0.49 -15.52 18.09
CA THR A 2 -0.26 -14.50 17.07
C THR A 2 -0.19 -15.23 15.71
N TYR A 3 -1.27 -15.17 14.94
CA TYR A 3 -1.26 -15.66 13.56
C TYR A 3 -0.43 -14.71 12.71
N VAL A 4 0.67 -15.20 12.15
CA VAL A 4 1.47 -14.47 11.16
C VAL A 4 1.18 -15.12 9.81
N PRO A 5 0.60 -14.39 8.84
CA PRO A 5 0.33 -14.96 7.52
C PRO A 5 1.64 -15.40 6.85
N THR A 6 1.60 -16.54 6.16
CA THR A 6 2.73 -17.05 5.39
C THR A 6 3.10 -16.04 4.30
N ARG A 7 4.37 -15.62 4.25
CA ARG A 7 4.87 -14.73 3.19
C ARG A 7 4.97 -15.52 1.89
N GLN A 8 4.12 -15.19 0.93
CA GLN A 8 4.17 -15.75 -0.41
C GLN A 8 5.19 -14.98 -1.26
N GLN A 9 5.89 -15.68 -2.17
CA GLN A 9 6.75 -15.02 -3.14
C GLN A 9 5.91 -14.26 -4.16
N LEU A 10 6.33 -13.02 -4.46
CA LEU A 10 5.68 -12.20 -5.48
C LEU A 10 6.03 -12.72 -6.88
N PRO A 11 5.10 -12.63 -7.85
CA PRO A 11 5.42 -12.90 -9.24
C PRO A 11 6.56 -12.01 -9.76
N PRO A 12 7.36 -12.48 -10.73
CA PRO A 12 8.34 -11.64 -11.40
C PRO A 12 7.71 -10.37 -11.97
N GLY A 13 8.42 -9.25 -11.88
CA GLY A 13 7.97 -7.96 -12.44
C GLY A 13 7.10 -7.11 -11.52
N ILE A 14 6.76 -7.60 -10.32
CA ILE A 14 6.05 -6.81 -9.31
C ILE A 14 7.07 -6.13 -8.38
N ALA A 15 7.17 -4.80 -8.45
CA ALA A 15 8.07 -4.00 -7.62
C ALA A 15 7.34 -2.88 -6.85
N SER A 16 6.11 -2.55 -7.24
CA SER A 16 5.29 -1.49 -6.67
C SER A 16 3.84 -1.92 -6.52
N LEU A 17 3.07 -1.18 -5.73
CA LEU A 17 1.63 -1.39 -5.59
C LEU A 17 0.87 -1.18 -6.93
N ALA A 18 1.37 -0.31 -7.81
CA ALA A 18 0.76 -0.09 -9.12
C ALA A 18 0.89 -1.32 -10.04
N ASP A 19 1.98 -2.08 -9.92
CA ASP A 19 2.16 -3.31 -10.70
C ASP A 19 1.12 -4.38 -10.31
N HIS A 20 0.73 -4.41 -9.03
CA HIS A 20 -0.34 -5.29 -8.56
C HIS A 20 -1.69 -4.96 -9.19
N GLU A 21 -2.01 -3.67 -9.34
CA GLU A 21 -3.25 -3.22 -9.98
C GLU A 21 -3.29 -3.65 -11.47
N GLN A 22 -2.17 -3.50 -12.18
CA GLN A 22 -2.04 -3.99 -13.56
C GLN A 22 -2.19 -5.50 -13.66
N GLN A 23 -1.58 -6.26 -12.73
CA GLN A 23 -1.74 -7.70 -12.68
C GLN A 23 -3.19 -8.09 -12.40
N ALA A 24 -3.85 -7.43 -11.44
CA ALA A 24 -5.23 -7.70 -11.08
C ALA A 24 -6.19 -7.48 -12.25
N ARG A 25 -5.98 -6.45 -13.09
CA ARG A 25 -6.78 -6.23 -14.30
C ARG A 25 -6.80 -7.42 -15.25
N GLN A 26 -5.73 -8.21 -15.29
CA GLN A 26 -5.62 -9.40 -16.14
C GLN A 26 -6.35 -10.63 -15.57
N HIS A 27 -6.69 -10.62 -14.27
CA HIS A 27 -7.28 -11.77 -13.57
C HIS A 27 -8.75 -11.54 -13.21
N LEU A 28 -9.18 -10.29 -13.09
CA LEU A 28 -10.55 -9.92 -12.76
C LEU A 28 -11.39 -9.76 -14.03
N ASP A 29 -12.64 -10.22 -13.97
CA ASP A 29 -13.64 -9.84 -14.97
C ASP A 29 -13.96 -8.34 -14.90
N ASP A 30 -14.66 -7.83 -15.92
CA ASP A 30 -14.93 -6.40 -16.03
C ASP A 30 -15.82 -5.86 -14.90
N ASN A 31 -16.73 -6.67 -14.36
CA ASN A 31 -17.61 -6.25 -13.26
C ASN A 31 -16.83 -6.14 -11.95
N ALA A 32 -16.02 -7.15 -11.63
CA ALA A 32 -15.16 -7.16 -10.45
C ALA A 32 -14.11 -6.05 -10.54
N TRP A 33 -13.52 -5.84 -11.72
CA TRP A 33 -12.59 -4.74 -11.95
C TRP A 33 -13.24 -3.38 -11.69
N ALA A 34 -14.40 -3.11 -12.30
CA ALA A 34 -15.13 -1.86 -12.11
C ALA A 34 -15.49 -1.62 -10.64
N TYR A 35 -15.83 -2.68 -9.90
CA TYR A 35 -16.16 -2.59 -8.48
C TYR A 35 -14.94 -2.27 -7.59
N PHE A 36 -13.79 -2.91 -7.81
CA PHE A 36 -12.63 -2.74 -6.94
C PHE A 36 -11.76 -1.53 -7.30
N ALA A 37 -11.61 -1.23 -8.59
CA ALA A 37 -10.77 -0.11 -9.06
C ALA A 37 -11.53 1.22 -9.09
N GLY A 38 -12.86 1.19 -9.17
CA GLY A 38 -13.71 2.37 -9.34
C GLY A 38 -13.83 3.24 -8.08
N GLY A 39 -13.88 4.55 -8.29
CA GLY A 39 -14.24 5.54 -7.29
C GLY A 39 -15.68 6.04 -7.44
N ALA A 40 -16.09 6.99 -6.58
CA ALA A 40 -17.38 7.64 -6.71
C ALA A 40 -17.39 8.63 -7.89
N ALA A 41 -18.48 8.62 -8.66
CA ALA A 41 -18.75 9.56 -9.75
C ALA A 41 -17.58 9.73 -10.74
N ASP A 42 -16.97 10.91 -10.80
CA ASP A 42 -15.88 11.27 -11.71
C ASP A 42 -14.48 10.98 -11.13
N GLU A 43 -14.43 10.31 -9.97
CA GLU A 43 -13.23 9.85 -9.28
C GLU A 43 -12.23 10.95 -8.93
N ILE A 44 -12.69 12.21 -8.85
CA ILE A 44 -11.84 13.35 -8.47
C ILE A 44 -11.20 13.11 -7.10
N SER A 45 -11.98 12.68 -6.11
CA SER A 45 -11.49 12.41 -4.76
C SER A 45 -10.51 11.23 -4.73
N LEU A 46 -10.72 10.21 -5.56
CA LEU A 46 -9.80 9.07 -5.67
C LEU A 46 -8.43 9.53 -6.16
N ARG A 47 -8.39 10.33 -7.25
CA ARG A 47 -7.15 10.92 -7.78
C ARG A 47 -6.51 11.88 -6.77
N ALA A 48 -7.31 12.71 -6.10
CA ALA A 48 -6.84 13.67 -5.11
C ALA A 48 -6.13 12.98 -3.93
N ASN A 49 -6.67 11.85 -3.44
CA ASN A 49 -6.04 11.06 -2.37
C ASN A 49 -4.63 10.59 -2.75
N ARG A 50 -4.44 10.15 -4.00
CA ARG A 50 -3.12 9.70 -4.48
C ARG A 50 -2.15 10.86 -4.65
N SER A 51 -2.58 11.95 -5.28
CA SER A 51 -1.73 13.11 -5.57
C SER A 51 -1.36 13.90 -4.31
N ALA A 52 -2.17 13.84 -3.25
CA ALA A 52 -1.87 14.50 -1.98
C ALA A 52 -0.52 14.04 -1.39
N TRP A 53 -0.12 12.80 -1.63
CA TRP A 53 1.18 12.28 -1.20
C TRP A 53 2.36 12.90 -1.95
N ASP A 54 2.19 13.27 -3.21
CA ASP A 54 3.25 13.87 -4.02
C ASP A 54 3.60 15.29 -3.51
N ALA A 55 2.68 15.94 -2.78
CA ALA A 55 2.90 17.22 -2.14
C ALA A 55 3.71 17.12 -0.82
N LEU A 56 3.92 15.92 -0.28
CA LEU A 56 4.64 15.68 0.97
C LEU A 56 6.05 15.15 0.71
N THR A 57 7.04 16.03 0.71
CA THR A 57 8.44 15.64 0.52
C THR A 57 9.08 15.16 1.82
N LEU A 58 9.69 13.97 1.80
CA LEU A 58 10.55 13.50 2.89
C LEU A 58 11.94 14.12 2.77
N TRP A 59 12.45 14.70 3.85
CA TRP A 59 13.79 15.27 3.91
C TRP A 59 14.79 14.24 4.42
N PRO A 60 15.78 13.82 3.61
CA PRO A 60 16.77 12.85 4.05
C PRO A 60 17.57 13.36 5.25
N ARG A 61 17.73 12.51 6.28
CA ARG A 61 18.55 12.81 7.47
C ARG A 61 19.78 11.90 7.46
N VAL A 62 20.92 12.45 7.08
CA VAL A 62 22.17 11.69 6.93
C VAL A 62 22.85 11.42 8.27
N LEU A 63 23.64 10.34 8.33
CA LEU A 63 24.48 9.95 9.47
C LEU A 63 23.72 9.79 10.80
N ARG A 64 22.45 9.37 10.75
CA ARG A 64 21.66 9.09 11.96
C ARG A 64 21.89 7.66 12.44
N PRO A 65 22.00 7.43 13.75
CA PRO A 65 22.01 6.07 14.29
C PRO A 65 20.59 5.48 14.16
N LEU A 66 20.39 4.53 13.24
CA LEU A 66 19.09 3.91 12.94
C LEU A 66 18.95 2.46 13.43
N ALA A 67 19.98 1.94 14.10
CA ALA A 67 19.94 0.57 14.63
C ALA A 67 18.76 0.41 15.60
N GLY A 68 17.97 -0.66 15.41
CA GLY A 68 16.80 -0.95 16.24
C GLY A 68 15.50 -0.26 15.81
N GLY A 69 15.47 0.45 14.67
CA GLY A 69 14.24 1.01 14.11
C GLY A 69 13.15 -0.06 13.89
N HIS A 70 11.90 0.29 14.16
CA HIS A 70 10.75 -0.60 14.03
C HIS A 70 9.48 0.16 13.62
N THR A 71 8.50 -0.57 13.11
CA THR A 71 7.16 -0.08 12.73
C THR A 71 6.11 -0.29 13.81
N ARG A 72 6.47 -0.99 14.91
CA ARG A 72 5.51 -1.32 15.98
C ARG A 72 4.87 -0.08 16.59
N ILE A 73 3.58 -0.18 16.87
CA ILE A 73 2.78 0.85 17.53
C ILE A 73 1.81 0.24 18.53
N GLU A 74 1.45 0.99 19.57
CA GLU A 74 0.31 0.67 20.44
C GLU A 74 -0.95 1.33 19.88
N LEU A 75 -1.94 0.51 19.54
CA LEU A 75 -3.23 0.98 19.06
C LEU A 75 -4.35 0.38 19.92
N LEU A 76 -5.03 1.23 20.69
CA LEU A 76 -6.16 0.84 21.54
C LEU A 76 -5.82 -0.34 22.49
N GLY A 77 -4.64 -0.30 23.11
CA GLY A 77 -4.16 -1.34 24.02
C GLY A 77 -3.65 -2.62 23.35
N ARG A 78 -3.37 -2.57 22.04
CA ARG A 78 -2.77 -3.68 21.29
C ARG A 78 -1.49 -3.23 20.59
N THR A 79 -0.42 -4.01 20.77
CA THR A 79 0.81 -3.87 19.99
C THR A 79 0.60 -4.41 18.58
N LEU A 80 0.81 -3.57 17.56
CA LEU A 80 0.85 -3.97 16.14
C LEU A 80 2.30 -4.05 15.65
N ALA A 81 2.53 -4.89 14.64
CA ALA A 81 3.84 -5.13 14.03
C ALA A 81 4.07 -4.28 12.79
#